data_AF-A0A3C2AHW4-F1
#
_entry.id   AF-A0A3C2AHW4-F1
#
_cell.length_a   1.000
_cell.length_b   1.000
_cell.length_c   1.000
_cell.angle_alpha   90.00
_cell.angle_beta   90.00
_cell.angle_gamma   90.00
#
_symmetry.space_group_name_H-M   'P 1'
#
loop_
_entity.id
_entity.type
_entity.pdbx_description
1 polymer ?
#
loop_
_entity_poly.entity_id
_entity_poly.type
_entity_poly.pdbx_seq_one_letter_code
_entity_poly.pdbx_strand_id
1 'polypeptide(L)'
;MKTGWKEGKYGWLISGILWGLFMFIIMAFIDPWLNDEVIEPKGILRSAVVWTIGGIAFALWMKWSNDRAVKRLNKDSEKKD
;
A
#
# COMPACT_ATOMS: atom_id res chain seq x y z
N MET A 1 3.44 -26.45 9.47
CA MET A 1 2.29 -25.52 9.56
C MET A 1 2.20 -24.75 8.24
N LYS A 2 1.21 -25.04 7.40
CA LYS A 2 0.87 -24.18 6.25
C LYS A 2 0.17 -22.95 6.82
N THR A 3 0.87 -21.82 6.91
CA THR A 3 0.23 -20.54 7.18
C THR A 3 -0.58 -20.17 5.94
N GLY A 4 -1.83 -20.64 5.92
CA GLY A 4 -2.83 -20.28 4.92
C GLY A 4 -3.28 -18.85 5.12
N TRP A 5 -2.40 -17.90 4.84
CA TRP A 5 -2.84 -16.57 4.43
C TRP A 5 -3.55 -16.79 3.11
N LYS A 6 -4.89 -16.85 3.16
CA LYS A 6 -5.69 -16.74 1.96
C LYS A 6 -5.31 -15.40 1.35
N GLU A 7 -4.53 -15.42 0.28
CA GLU A 7 -4.47 -14.33 -0.68
C GLU A 7 -5.88 -14.17 -1.23
N GLY A 8 -6.73 -13.47 -0.48
CA GLY A 8 -8.02 -13.05 -0.97
C GLY A 8 -7.78 -12.21 -2.23
N LYS A 9 -8.72 -12.24 -3.18
CA LYS A 9 -8.69 -11.45 -4.42
C LYS A 9 -8.38 -9.95 -4.23
N TYR A 10 -8.42 -9.47 -2.99
CA TYR A 10 -8.20 -8.09 -2.56
C TYR A 10 -6.86 -7.86 -1.82
N GLY A 11 -5.93 -8.82 -1.79
CA GLY A 11 -4.64 -8.68 -1.07
C GLY A 11 -3.83 -7.45 -1.52
N TRP A 12 -3.89 -7.14 -2.81
CA TRP A 12 -3.32 -5.91 -3.38
C TRP A 12 -3.97 -4.63 -2.82
N LEU A 13 -5.30 -4.62 -2.68
CA LEU A 13 -6.04 -3.47 -2.16
C LEU A 13 -5.73 -3.26 -0.68
N ILE A 14 -5.73 -4.35 0.10
CA ILE A 14 -5.39 -4.33 1.52
C ILE A 14 -3.96 -3.82 1.71
N SER A 15 -3.01 -4.34 0.93
CA SER A 15 -1.60 -3.91 1.00
C SER A 15 -1.42 -2.44 0.65
N GLY A 16 -2.14 -1.95 -0.37
CA GLY A 16 -2.08 -0.54 -0.76
C GLY A 16 -2.71 0.41 0.26
N ILE A 17 -3.86 0.03 0.84
CA ILE A 17 -4.51 0.79 1.93
C ILE A 17 -3.63 0.78 3.18
N LEU A 18 -3.10 -0.39 3.57
CA LEU A 18 -2.25 -0.52 4.75
C LEU A 18 -0.97 0.31 4.61
N TRP A 19 -0.37 0.33 3.41
CA TRP A 19 0.79 1.17 3.12
C TRP A 19 0.46 2.67 3.18
N GLY A 20 -0.66 3.09 2.58
CA GLY A 20 -1.10 4.49 2.63
C GLY A 20 -1.42 4.96 4.06
N LEU A 21 -2.07 4.10 4.85
CA LEU A 21 -2.36 4.37 6.26
C LEU A 21 -1.07 4.45 7.10
N PHE A 22 -0.13 3.54 6.86
CA PHE A 22 1.17 3.55 7.52
C PHE A 22 1.94 4.84 7.22
N MET A 23 2.03 5.23 5.95
CA MET A 23 2.70 6.47 5.55
C MET A 23 2.02 7.72 6.09
N PHE A 24 0.68 7.73 6.13
CA PHE A 24 -0.06 8.81 6.78
C PHE A 24 0.31 8.93 8.26
N ILE A 25 0.36 7.82 9.01
CA ILE A 25 0.72 7.86 10.43
C ILE A 25 2.15 8.37 10.62
N ILE A 26 3.10 7.91 9.80
CA ILE A 26 4.49 8.38 9.87
C ILE A 26 4.54 9.89 9.65
N MET A 27 3.92 10.41 8.59
CA MET A 27 4.04 11.82 8.24
C MET A 27 3.16 12.75 9.08
N ALA A 28 2.06 12.25 9.63
CA ALA A 28 1.19 13.05 10.49
C ALA A 28 1.68 13.12 11.94
N PHE A 29 2.43 12.11 12.41
CA PHE A 29 2.82 12.00 13.81
C PHE A 29 4.32 11.84 14.04
N ILE A 30 5.01 11.00 13.25
CA ILE A 30 6.45 10.75 13.46
C ILE A 30 7.31 11.88 12.91
N ASP A 31 6.97 12.41 11.74
CA ASP A 31 7.69 13.53 11.11
C ASP A 31 7.68 14.81 11.97
N PRO A 32 6.52 15.34 12.43
CA PRO A 32 6.52 16.50 13.30
C PRO A 32 7.18 16.23 14.67
N TRP A 33 7.16 14.98 15.14
CA TRP A 33 7.87 14.59 16.36
C TRP A 33 9.40 14.60 16.21
N LEU A 34 9.92 14.31 15.02
CA LEU A 34 11.36 14.38 14.72
C LEU A 34 11.84 15.80 14.43
N ASN A 35 10.96 16.67 13.93
CA ASN A 35 11.30 18.03 13.53
C ASN A 35 11.03 19.10 14.61
N ASP A 36 10.57 18.71 15.80
CA ASP A 36 10.12 19.61 16.88
C ASP A 36 9.09 20.67 16.40
N GLU A 37 8.39 20.38 15.30
CA GLU A 37 7.39 21.29 14.74
C GLU A 37 6.06 21.14 15.49
N VAL A 38 5.40 22.28 15.71
CA VAL A 38 4.05 22.28 16.27
C VAL A 38 3.15 21.54 15.30
N ILE A 39 2.46 20.51 15.80
CA ILE A 39 1.49 19.74 15.02
C ILE A 39 0.35 20.68 14.60
N GLU A 40 0.47 21.27 13.42
CA GLU A 40 -0.55 22.11 12.86
C GLU A 40 -1.68 21.25 12.25
N PRO A 41 -2.94 21.47 12.64
CA PRO A 41 -4.08 20.73 12.07
C PRO A 41 -4.18 20.85 10.53
N LYS A 42 -3.70 21.97 9.97
CA LYS A 42 -3.65 22.22 8.53
C LYS A 42 -2.64 21.32 7.81
N GLY A 43 -1.51 21.03 8.46
CA GLY A 43 -0.47 20.12 7.96
C GLY A 43 -0.98 18.69 7.89
N ILE A 44 -1.63 18.21 8.96
CA ILE A 44 -2.24 16.87 9.00
C ILE A 44 -3.27 16.70 7.88
N LEU A 45 -4.10 17.71 7.62
CA LEU A 45 -5.13 17.63 6.58
C LEU A 45 -4.51 17.56 5.18
N ARG A 46 -3.44 18.31 4.91
CA ARG A 46 -2.68 18.20 3.64
C ARG A 46 -2.05 16.82 3.49
N SER A 47 -1.41 16.33 4.55
CA SER A 47 -0.81 14.99 4.57
C SER A 47 -1.87 13.92 4.35
N ALA A 48 -3.04 14.01 4.98
CA ALA A 48 -4.14 13.07 4.80
C ALA A 48 -4.59 13.00 3.34
N VAL A 49 -4.79 14.16 2.69
CA VAL A 49 -5.23 14.22 1.29
C VAL A 49 -4.18 13.64 0.36
N VAL A 50 -2.91 14.06 0.51
CA VAL A 50 -1.80 13.58 -0.31
C VAL A 50 -1.59 12.07 -0.16
N TRP A 51 -1.60 11.56 1.08
CA TRP A 51 -1.39 10.14 1.35
C TRP A 51 -2.61 9.28 1.03
N THR A 52 -3.83 9.83 1.04
CA THR A 52 -5.01 9.13 0.51
C THR A 52 -4.88 8.93 -1.00
N ILE A 53 -4.51 9.99 -1.74
CA ILE A 53 -4.27 9.90 -3.19
C ILE A 53 -3.11 8.96 -3.48
N GLY A 54 -2.01 9.07 -2.73
CA GLY A 54 -0.84 8.20 -2.84
C GLY A 54 -1.15 6.74 -2.54
N GLY A 55 -1.94 6.47 -1.48
CA GLY A 55 -2.42 5.14 -1.12
C GLY A 55 -3.27 4.53 -2.23
N ILE A 56 -4.20 5.28 -2.83
CA ILE A 56 -5.01 4.82 -3.96
C ILE A 56 -4.13 4.57 -5.20
N ALA A 57 -3.19 5.47 -5.51
CA ALA A 57 -2.29 5.30 -6.65
C ALA A 57 -1.37 4.08 -6.50
N PHE A 58 -0.83 3.86 -5.30
CA PHE A 58 -0.01 2.68 -4.97
C PHE A 58 -0.85 1.40 -5.00
N ALA A 59 -2.05 1.49 -4.42
CA ALA A 59 -3.09 0.52 -4.58
C ALA A 59 -3.67 0.50 -5.99
N LEU A 60 -3.15 1.13 -7.04
CA LEU A 60 -3.51 0.86 -8.44
C LEU A 60 -2.33 0.24 -9.18
N TRP A 61 -1.14 0.80 -8.92
CA TRP A 61 0.15 0.28 -9.37
C TRP A 61 0.33 -1.20 -9.05
N MET A 62 -0.06 -1.60 -7.84
CA MET A 62 0.21 -2.92 -7.34
C MET A 62 -0.73 -3.99 -7.98
N LYS A 63 -1.94 -3.63 -8.46
CA LYS A 63 -2.80 -4.50 -9.31
C LYS A 63 -2.20 -4.65 -10.67
N TRP A 64 -1.72 -3.55 -11.23
CA TRP A 64 -1.04 -3.60 -12.52
C TRP A 64 0.24 -4.44 -12.47
N SER A 65 0.92 -4.47 -11.33
CA SER A 65 2.09 -5.32 -11.09
C SER A 65 1.69 -6.78 -10.85
N ASN A 66 0.65 -7.03 -10.06
CA ASN A 66 0.18 -8.38 -9.75
C ASN A 66 -0.45 -9.07 -10.97
N ASP A 67 -1.21 -8.36 -11.80
CA ASP A 67 -1.76 -8.88 -13.06
C ASP A 67 -0.62 -9.34 -14.01
N ARG A 68 0.55 -8.71 -13.93
CA ARG A 68 1.74 -9.13 -14.68
C ARG A 68 2.48 -10.30 -14.04
N ALA A 69 2.51 -10.37 -12.71
CA ALA A 69 3.08 -11.51 -11.98
C ALA A 69 2.25 -12.79 -12.20
N VAL A 70 0.92 -12.70 -12.10
CA VAL A 70 -0.01 -13.83 -12.29
C VAL A 70 0.08 -14.38 -13.72
N LYS A 71 0.16 -13.51 -14.74
CA LYS A 71 0.36 -13.95 -16.13
C LYS A 71 1.67 -14.73 -16.34
N ARG A 72 2.73 -14.38 -15.60
CA ARG A 72 4.02 -15.10 -15.67
C ARG A 72 3.93 -16.46 -14.99
N LEU A 73 3.31 -16.52 -13.81
CA LEU A 73 3.11 -17.77 -13.08
C LEU A 73 2.29 -18.79 -13.88
N ASN A 74 1.18 -18.37 -14.52
CA ASN A 74 0.37 -19.27 -15.35
C ASN A 74 1.13 -19.79 -16.57
N LYS A 75 2.01 -18.97 -17.16
CA LYS A 75 2.83 -19.38 -18.31
C LYS A 75 3.92 -20.38 -17.93
N ASP A 76 4.45 -20.28 -16.72
CA ASP A 76 5.45 -21.22 -16.21
C ASP A 76 4.84 -22.55 -15.76
N SER A 77 3.58 -22.58 -15.32
CA SER A 77 2.85 -23.83 -15.06
C SER A 77 2.54 -24.59 -16.36
N GLU A 78 2.11 -23.90 -17.42
CA GLU A 78 1.76 -24.54 -18.70
C GLU A 78 2.98 -25.12 -19.44
N LYS A 79 4.19 -24.60 -19.17
CA LYS A 79 5.45 -25.14 -19.71
C LYS A 79 6.01 -26.34 -18.94
N LYS A 80 5.43 -26.65 -17.78
CA LYS A 80 5.92 -27.71 -16.88
C LYS A 80 5.10 -29.00 -16.98
N ASP A 81 4.02 -28.96 -17.76
CA ASP A 81 3.21 -30.10 -18.20
C ASP A 81 3.64 -30.55 -19.61
#